data_AF-A0A7S0EI72-F1
#
_entry.id   AF-A0A7S0EI72-F1
#
_cell.length_a   1.000
_cell.length_b   1.000
_cell.length_c   1.000
_cell.angle_alpha   90.00
_cell.angle_beta   90.00
_cell.angle_gamma   90.00
#
_symmetry.space_group_name_H-M   'P 1'
#
loop_
_entity.id
_entity.type
_entity.pdbx_description
1 polymer ?
#
loop_
_entity_poly.entity_id
_entity_poly.type
_entity_poly.pdbx_seq_one_letter_code
_entity_poly.pdbx_strand_id
1 'polypeptide(L)'
;IKHGRAAMFGFLHVILIHAGVRFPGYLSIKQDLKFADMPAGCFASLEATPTLGWLQIMAVTCAAETGFASTPAGVTKQLDDRAAGDIGGEGWKRYDDPEEKAFKLNAERNNGRAAMLGITGCLIHELLGVDALYPIGGYDGAAPEPLINSLNSFSSFPSFA
;
A
#
# COMPACT_ATOMS: atom_id res chain seq x y z
N ILE A 1 -1.22 -15.70 1.34
CA ILE A 1 -2.44 -15.11 0.72
C ILE A 1 -2.71 -13.74 1.33
N LYS A 2 -2.91 -13.63 2.66
CA LYS A 2 -3.14 -12.36 3.35
C LYS A 2 -2.12 -11.26 3.02
N HIS A 3 -0.82 -11.54 3.20
CA HIS A 3 0.25 -10.59 2.80
C HIS A 3 0.20 -10.21 1.32
N GLY A 4 -0.05 -11.19 0.44
CA GLY A 4 -0.18 -10.93 -1.00
C GLY A 4 -1.35 -10.01 -1.34
N ARG A 5 -2.52 -10.18 -0.70
CA ARG A 5 -3.68 -9.29 -0.87
C ARG A 5 -3.40 -7.87 -0.39
N ALA A 6 -2.81 -7.73 0.80
CA ALA A 6 -2.40 -6.42 1.32
C ALA A 6 -1.38 -5.75 0.40
N ALA A 7 -0.39 -6.50 -0.09
CA ALA A 7 0.62 -5.99 -1.02
C ALA A 7 0.03 -5.59 -2.38
N MET A 8 -0.95 -6.34 -2.90
CA MET A 8 -1.66 -5.96 -4.14
C MET A 8 -2.37 -4.60 -3.99
N PHE A 9 -3.06 -4.38 -2.87
CA PHE A 9 -3.69 -3.07 -2.60
C PHE A 9 -2.65 -1.96 -2.38
N GLY A 10 -1.58 -2.24 -1.62
CA GLY A 10 -0.51 -1.27 -1.38
C GLY A 10 0.20 -0.85 -2.67
N PHE A 11 0.52 -1.80 -3.55
CA PHE A 11 1.18 -1.51 -4.82
C PHE A 11 0.27 -0.73 -5.77
N LEU A 12 -1.02 -1.10 -5.86
CA LEU A 12 -2.00 -0.35 -6.64
C LEU A 12 -2.15 1.08 -6.11
N HIS A 13 -2.15 1.27 -4.79
CA HIS A 13 -2.18 2.59 -4.16
C HIS A 13 -0.99 3.45 -4.61
N VAL A 14 0.24 2.93 -4.55
CA VAL A 14 1.44 3.65 -5.02
C VAL A 14 1.27 4.10 -6.46
N ILE A 15 0.82 3.22 -7.37
CA ILE A 15 0.61 3.58 -8.78
C ILE A 15 -0.41 4.73 -8.92
N LEU A 16 -1.57 4.63 -8.27
CA LEU A 16 -2.63 5.64 -8.37
C LEU A 16 -2.18 6.99 -7.81
N ILE A 17 -1.48 6.96 -6.68
CA ILE A 17 -1.03 8.16 -5.99
C ILE A 17 0.07 8.87 -6.79
N HIS A 18 1.02 8.14 -7.36
CA HIS A 18 2.05 8.72 -8.24
C HIS A 18 1.46 9.18 -9.58
N ALA A 19 0.35 8.58 -10.06
CA ALA A 19 -0.40 9.07 -11.21
C ALA A 19 -1.22 10.35 -10.92
N GLY A 20 -1.16 10.90 -9.70
CA GLY A 20 -1.88 12.12 -9.31
C GLY A 20 -3.35 11.90 -8.97
N VAL A 21 -3.83 10.66 -8.90
CA VAL A 21 -5.21 10.37 -8.50
C VAL A 21 -5.35 10.62 -7.00
N ARG A 22 -6.21 11.57 -6.64
CA ARG A 22 -6.54 11.92 -5.25
C ARG A 22 -8.04 12.01 -5.10
N PHE A 23 -8.54 11.68 -3.91
CA PHE A 23 -9.94 11.95 -3.59
C PHE A 23 -10.18 13.46 -3.54
N PRO A 24 -11.34 13.95 -4.00
CA PRO A 24 -11.70 15.35 -3.84
C PRO A 24 -12.04 15.64 -2.37
N GLY A 25 -11.68 16.84 -1.89
CA GLY A 25 -12.10 17.34 -0.59
C GLY A 25 -11.08 17.13 0.55
N TYR A 26 -11.61 17.00 1.76
CA TYR A 26 -10.84 17.04 3.01
C TYR A 26 -10.60 15.65 3.58
N LEU A 27 -9.33 15.37 3.94
CA LEU A 27 -8.98 14.26 4.81
C LEU A 27 -9.42 14.56 6.25
N SER A 28 -9.20 15.78 6.72
CA SER A 28 -9.60 16.24 8.06
C SER A 28 -10.07 17.69 8.01
N ILE A 29 -11.38 17.89 8.13
CA ILE A 29 -11.99 19.24 8.17
C ILE A 29 -11.48 20.04 9.37
N LYS A 30 -11.25 19.37 10.51
CA LYS A 30 -10.80 20.03 11.75
C LYS A 30 -9.36 20.53 11.69
N GLN A 31 -8.52 19.88 10.88
CA GLN A 31 -7.12 20.27 10.69
C GLN A 31 -6.90 20.98 9.34
N ASP A 32 -7.98 21.30 8.62
CA ASP A 32 -7.96 21.90 7.28
C ASP A 32 -7.03 21.16 6.29
N LEU A 33 -6.95 19.83 6.41
CA LEU A 33 -6.06 18.99 5.61
C LEU A 33 -6.81 18.36 4.44
N LYS A 34 -6.43 18.68 3.19
CA LYS A 34 -7.02 18.11 1.98
C LYS A 34 -6.30 16.85 1.54
N PHE A 35 -7.00 15.98 0.81
CA PHE A 35 -6.37 14.82 0.17
C PHE A 35 -5.33 15.22 -0.88
N ALA A 36 -5.50 16.40 -1.50
CA ALA A 36 -4.53 16.95 -2.44
C ALA A 36 -3.21 17.36 -1.77
N ASP A 37 -3.25 17.71 -0.47
CA ASP A 37 -2.08 18.15 0.29
C ASP A 37 -1.28 16.97 0.86
N MET A 38 -1.79 15.74 0.74
CA MET A 38 -1.09 14.54 1.20
C MET A 38 0.08 14.19 0.28
N PRO A 39 1.29 13.99 0.84
CA PRO A 39 2.46 13.62 0.05
C PRO A 39 2.25 12.28 -0.65
N ALA A 40 2.95 12.10 -1.78
CA ALA A 40 2.83 10.88 -2.59
C ALA A 40 3.63 9.69 -2.04
N GLY A 41 4.72 9.95 -1.32
CA GLY A 41 5.58 8.91 -0.74
C GLY A 41 4.88 8.14 0.38
N CYS A 42 5.18 6.85 0.50
CA CYS A 42 4.61 5.96 1.50
C CYS A 42 4.99 6.39 2.93
N PHE A 43 6.24 6.79 3.18
CA PHE A 43 6.69 7.18 4.51
C PHE A 43 6.24 8.61 4.86
N ALA A 44 6.33 9.53 3.91
CA ALA A 44 5.84 10.90 4.12
C ALA A 44 4.32 10.91 4.39
N SER A 45 3.54 10.08 3.69
CA SER A 45 2.09 9.97 3.91
C SER A 45 1.74 9.28 5.23
N LEU A 46 2.58 8.34 5.67
CA LEU A 46 2.49 7.71 6.99
C LEU A 46 2.60 8.73 8.12
N GLU A 47 3.56 9.64 8.03
CA GLU A 47 3.81 10.70 9.01
C GLU A 47 2.79 11.84 8.94
N ALA A 48 2.34 12.21 7.73
CA ALA A 48 1.38 13.29 7.52
C ALA A 48 -0.05 12.92 7.99
N THR A 49 -0.37 11.63 8.06
CA THR A 49 -1.71 11.18 8.44
C THR A 49 -1.96 11.44 9.93
N PRO A 50 -3.05 12.15 10.30
CA PRO A 50 -3.36 12.44 11.71
C PRO A 50 -3.52 11.17 12.55
N THR A 51 -3.04 11.19 13.80
CA THR A 51 -3.09 10.05 14.73
C THR A 51 -4.50 9.49 14.92
N LEU A 52 -5.51 10.35 14.97
CA LEU A 52 -6.90 9.90 15.07
C LEU A 52 -7.38 9.19 13.79
N GLY A 53 -6.90 9.61 12.62
CA GLY A 53 -7.14 8.91 11.35
C GLY A 53 -6.51 7.52 11.36
N TRP A 54 -5.28 7.40 11.85
CA TRP A 54 -4.64 6.09 12.07
C TRP A 54 -5.43 5.18 12.99
N LEU A 55 -5.96 5.72 14.11
CA LEU A 55 -6.78 4.95 15.03
C LEU A 55 -8.07 4.43 14.36
N GLN A 56 -8.69 5.24 13.50
CA GLN A 56 -9.87 4.82 12.73
C GLN A 56 -9.55 3.71 11.74
N ILE A 57 -8.43 3.82 11.00
CA ILE A 57 -7.97 2.78 10.07
C ILE A 57 -7.70 1.47 10.82
N MET A 58 -7.01 1.54 11.96
CA MET A 58 -6.75 0.38 12.81
C MET A 58 -8.04 -0.24 13.34
N ALA A 59 -8.99 0.58 13.81
CA ALA A 59 -10.28 0.08 14.30
C ALA A 59 -11.08 -0.64 13.21
N VAL A 60 -11.16 -0.08 12.00
CA VAL A 60 -11.87 -0.70 10.86
C VAL A 60 -11.19 -2.00 10.44
N THR A 61 -9.86 -2.02 10.34
CA THR A 61 -9.12 -3.23 9.95
C THR A 61 -9.25 -4.32 11.02
N CYS A 62 -9.15 -4.00 12.31
CA CYS A 62 -9.42 -4.95 13.40
C CYS A 62 -10.85 -5.48 13.37
N ALA A 63 -11.85 -4.62 13.12
CA ALA A 63 -13.24 -5.01 13.00
C ALA A 63 -13.48 -5.96 11.81
N ALA A 64 -12.81 -5.74 10.68
CA ALA A 64 -12.86 -6.63 9.53
C ALA A 64 -12.20 -7.99 9.82
N GLU A 65 -11.03 -8.00 10.47
CA GLU A 65 -10.28 -9.23 10.81
C GLU A 65 -11.00 -10.12 11.83
N THR A 66 -11.70 -9.50 12.79
CA THR A 66 -12.51 -10.22 13.80
C THR A 66 -13.87 -10.65 13.28
N GLY A 67 -14.27 -10.16 12.10
CA GLY A 67 -15.58 -10.41 11.51
C GLY A 67 -16.71 -9.52 12.05
N PHE A 68 -16.42 -8.56 12.93
CA PHE A 68 -17.40 -7.59 13.43
C PHE A 68 -18.01 -6.75 12.30
N ALA A 69 -17.24 -6.47 11.24
CA ALA A 69 -17.68 -5.74 10.06
C ALA A 69 -18.13 -6.65 8.88
N SER A 70 -18.46 -7.93 9.15
CA SER A 70 -18.86 -8.88 8.09
C SER A 70 -20.17 -8.46 7.42
N THR A 71 -20.20 -8.51 6.10
CA THR A 71 -21.42 -8.32 5.31
C THR A 71 -21.50 -9.39 4.21
N PRO A 72 -22.70 -9.69 3.65
CA PRO A 72 -22.83 -10.66 2.56
C PRO A 72 -21.96 -10.33 1.34
N ALA A 73 -21.79 -9.04 1.01
CA ALA A 73 -20.93 -8.60 -0.09
C ALA A 73 -19.46 -8.37 0.32
N GLY A 74 -19.17 -8.35 1.62
CA GLY A 74 -17.88 -7.97 2.18
C GLY A 74 -16.99 -9.16 2.51
N VAL A 75 -15.93 -8.84 3.26
CA VAL A 75 -15.00 -9.82 3.80
C VAL A 75 -15.53 -10.31 5.16
N THR A 76 -15.50 -11.61 5.36
CA THR A 76 -15.84 -12.27 6.63
C THR A 76 -14.58 -12.77 7.34
N LYS A 77 -14.67 -13.04 8.63
CA LYS A 77 -13.59 -13.71 9.37
C LYS A 77 -13.20 -15.03 8.70
N GLN A 78 -11.89 -15.30 8.62
CA GLN A 78 -11.39 -16.62 8.25
C GLN A 78 -11.74 -17.61 9.37
N LEU A 79 -12.42 -18.69 9.01
CA LEU A 79 -12.76 -19.79 9.92
C LEU A 79 -11.86 -21.00 9.65
N ASP A 80 -11.67 -21.84 10.66
CA ASP A 80 -10.79 -23.02 10.61
C ASP A 80 -11.35 -24.14 9.71
N ASP A 81 -12.67 -24.16 9.52
CA ASP A 81 -13.39 -25.10 8.64
C ASP A 81 -13.36 -24.67 7.15
N ARG A 82 -12.87 -23.47 6.85
CA ARG A 82 -12.75 -22.94 5.49
C ARG A 82 -11.34 -23.07 4.95
N ALA A 83 -11.25 -23.21 3.62
CA ALA A 83 -9.96 -23.17 2.94
C ALA A 83 -9.23 -21.84 3.21
N ALA A 84 -7.90 -21.88 3.30
CA ALA A 84 -7.10 -20.69 3.60
C ALA A 84 -7.34 -19.57 2.56
N GLY A 85 -7.79 -18.40 3.01
CA GLY A 85 -8.09 -17.26 2.15
C GLY A 85 -9.54 -17.19 1.67
N ASP A 86 -10.39 -18.15 2.05
CA ASP A 86 -11.85 -18.08 1.84
C ASP A 86 -12.53 -17.21 2.90
N ILE A 87 -12.48 -15.91 2.62
CA ILE A 87 -13.03 -14.84 3.46
C ILE A 87 -14.17 -14.10 2.76
N GLY A 88 -14.71 -14.63 1.67
CA GLY A 88 -15.80 -14.01 0.93
C GLY A 88 -17.15 -14.28 1.59
N GLY A 89 -17.99 -13.24 1.71
CA GLY A 89 -19.39 -13.41 2.09
C GLY A 89 -20.23 -14.15 1.04
N GLU A 90 -21.51 -14.34 1.32
CA GLU A 90 -22.46 -15.07 0.45
C GLU A 90 -22.62 -14.45 -0.94
N GLY A 91 -22.42 -13.13 -1.08
CA GLY A 91 -22.51 -12.40 -2.33
C GLY A 91 -21.30 -12.55 -3.25
N TRP A 92 -20.24 -13.24 -2.82
CA TRP A 92 -19.04 -13.42 -3.65
C TRP A 92 -19.27 -14.52 -4.69
N LYS A 93 -18.79 -14.28 -5.93
CA LYS A 93 -18.88 -15.28 -6.99
C LYS A 93 -18.10 -16.55 -6.60
N ARG A 94 -18.82 -17.67 -6.57
CA ARG A 94 -18.25 -19.01 -6.45
C ARG A 94 -18.17 -19.66 -7.83
N TYR A 95 -17.06 -20.35 -8.08
CA TYR A 95 -16.79 -21.04 -9.33
C TYR A 95 -17.04 -22.54 -9.12
N ASP A 96 -17.96 -23.08 -9.90
CA ASP A 96 -18.34 -24.50 -9.85
C ASP A 96 -17.33 -25.36 -10.62
N ASP A 97 -16.78 -24.84 -11.71
CA ASP A 97 -15.73 -25.49 -12.48
C ASP A 97 -14.40 -25.52 -11.68
N PRO A 98 -13.86 -26.72 -11.37
CA PRO A 98 -12.59 -26.86 -10.67
C PRO A 98 -11.40 -26.27 -11.42
N GLU A 99 -11.39 -26.33 -12.76
CA GLU A 99 -10.27 -25.83 -13.57
C GLU A 99 -10.22 -24.30 -13.54
N GLU A 100 -11.35 -23.63 -13.80
CA GLU A 100 -11.44 -22.17 -13.67
C GLU A 100 -11.08 -21.71 -12.26
N LYS A 101 -11.62 -22.37 -11.22
CA LYS A 101 -11.32 -22.04 -9.82
C LYS A 101 -9.83 -22.14 -9.53
N ALA A 102 -9.18 -23.23 -9.96
CA ALA A 102 -7.75 -23.44 -9.76
C ALA A 102 -6.92 -22.35 -10.47
N PHE A 103 -7.30 -22.00 -11.71
CA PHE A 103 -6.63 -20.94 -12.46
C PHE A 103 -6.74 -19.58 -11.75
N LYS A 104 -7.94 -19.15 -11.35
CA LYS A 104 -8.18 -17.86 -10.69
C LYS A 104 -7.43 -17.75 -9.36
N LEU A 105 -7.46 -18.81 -8.54
CA LEU A 105 -6.72 -18.84 -7.26
C LEU A 105 -5.20 -18.82 -7.46
N ASN A 106 -4.70 -19.49 -8.50
CA ASN A 106 -3.29 -19.43 -8.86
C ASN A 106 -2.87 -18.04 -9.36
N ALA A 107 -3.71 -17.40 -10.18
CA ALA A 107 -3.48 -16.04 -10.64
C ALA A 107 -3.43 -15.05 -9.45
N GLU A 108 -4.39 -15.13 -8.53
CA GLU A 108 -4.40 -14.32 -7.30
C GLU A 108 -3.11 -14.52 -6.49
N ARG A 109 -2.69 -15.78 -6.30
CA ARG A 109 -1.49 -16.11 -5.53
C ARG A 109 -0.21 -15.58 -6.18
N ASN A 110 -0.08 -15.73 -7.50
CA ASN A 110 1.10 -15.27 -8.22
C ASN A 110 1.16 -13.74 -8.32
N ASN A 111 0.02 -13.07 -8.53
CA ASN A 111 -0.07 -11.61 -8.46
C ASN A 111 0.28 -11.11 -7.06
N GLY A 112 -0.20 -11.79 -6.01
CA GLY A 112 0.19 -11.47 -4.63
C GLY A 112 1.70 -11.61 -4.38
N ARG A 113 2.35 -12.62 -4.96
CA ARG A 113 3.82 -12.80 -4.88
C ARG A 113 4.56 -11.70 -5.62
N ALA A 114 4.14 -11.36 -6.82
CA ALA A 114 4.72 -10.26 -7.59
C ALA A 114 4.54 -8.91 -6.89
N ALA A 115 3.34 -8.64 -6.36
CA ALA A 115 3.04 -7.40 -5.65
C ALA A 115 3.85 -7.25 -4.36
N MET A 116 4.14 -8.34 -3.64
CA MET A 116 5.04 -8.27 -2.47
C MET A 116 6.45 -7.80 -2.87
N LEU A 117 7.00 -8.29 -3.98
CA LEU A 117 8.29 -7.79 -4.49
C LEU A 117 8.17 -6.35 -5.02
N GLY A 118 7.07 -6.01 -5.70
CA GLY A 118 6.80 -4.67 -6.22
C GLY A 118 6.77 -3.61 -5.12
N ILE A 119 5.96 -3.83 -4.07
CA ILE A 119 5.86 -2.87 -2.96
C ILE A 119 7.17 -2.77 -2.18
N THR A 120 7.88 -3.88 -1.97
CA THR A 120 9.21 -3.84 -1.33
C THR A 120 10.20 -3.04 -2.16
N GLY A 121 10.20 -3.18 -3.49
CA GLY A 121 11.02 -2.36 -4.38
C GLY A 121 10.71 -0.87 -4.26
N CYS A 122 9.42 -0.50 -4.28
CA CYS A 122 8.96 0.88 -4.09
C CYS A 122 9.43 1.47 -2.75
N LEU A 123 9.27 0.73 -1.65
CA LEU A 123 9.70 1.16 -0.32
C LEU A 123 11.22 1.34 -0.23
N ILE A 124 12.01 0.43 -0.83
CA ILE A 124 13.47 0.53 -0.85
C ILE A 124 13.90 1.75 -1.66
N HIS A 125 13.31 2.00 -2.83
CA HIS A 125 13.63 3.18 -3.63
C HIS A 125 13.34 4.48 -2.88
N GLU A 126 12.20 4.57 -2.20
CA GLU A 126 11.87 5.74 -1.38
C GLU A 126 12.85 5.92 -0.21
N LEU A 127 13.27 4.84 0.46
CA LEU A 127 14.30 4.89 1.52
C LEU A 127 15.67 5.32 0.99
N LEU A 128 15.97 5.00 -0.27
CA LEU A 128 17.16 5.46 -0.97
C LEU A 128 17.01 6.89 -1.51
N GLY A 129 15.90 7.58 -1.23
CA GLY A 129 15.70 8.98 -1.61
C GLY A 129 15.33 9.18 -3.08
N VAL A 130 14.93 8.12 -3.78
CA VAL A 130 14.49 8.20 -5.19
C VAL A 130 12.99 7.88 -5.33
N ASP A 131 12.39 8.30 -6.44
CA ASP A 131 10.97 8.04 -6.67
C ASP A 131 10.65 6.54 -6.67
N ALA A 132 9.57 6.17 -5.98
CA ALA A 132 9.18 4.77 -5.78
C ALA A 132 8.86 4.03 -7.08
N LEU A 133 8.38 4.74 -8.12
CA LEU A 133 7.97 4.17 -9.41
C LEU A 133 8.97 4.48 -10.53
N TYR A 134 9.63 5.64 -10.48
CA TYR A 134 10.60 6.14 -11.46
C TYR A 134 11.96 6.43 -10.82
N PRO A 135 12.68 5.41 -10.34
CA PRO A 135 13.91 5.56 -9.56
C PRO A 135 15.08 6.19 -10.34
N ILE A 136 15.00 6.24 -11.67
CA ILE A 136 16.04 6.80 -12.55
C ILE A 136 15.77 8.25 -12.99
N GLY A 137 14.71 8.89 -12.49
CA GLY A 137 14.51 10.33 -12.72
C GLY A 137 13.07 10.81 -12.78
N GLY A 138 12.18 10.31 -11.90
CA GLY A 138 10.81 10.81 -11.83
C GLY A 138 9.98 10.57 -13.09
N TYR A 139 8.72 11.00 -13.07
CA TYR A 139 7.86 10.96 -14.25
C TYR A 139 8.25 12.04 -15.30
N ASP A 140 8.95 13.09 -14.86
CA ASP A 140 9.35 14.28 -15.62
C ASP A 140 10.81 14.22 -16.13
N GLY A 141 11.57 13.18 -15.80
CA GLY A 141 12.98 13.05 -16.17
C GLY A 141 13.93 13.87 -15.29
N ALA A 142 13.46 14.46 -14.19
CA ALA A 142 14.31 15.17 -13.24
C ALA A 142 15.27 14.18 -12.55
N ALA A 143 16.56 14.47 -12.56
CA ALA A 143 17.55 13.60 -11.94
C ALA A 143 17.18 13.33 -10.46
N PRO A 144 17.23 12.06 -10.00
CA PRO A 144 16.95 11.76 -8.61
C PRO A 144 17.93 12.52 -7.71
N GLU A 145 17.48 12.93 -6.52
CA GLU A 145 18.40 13.52 -5.55
C GLU A 145 19.57 12.56 -5.29
N PRO A 146 20.82 13.05 -5.24
CA PRO A 146 21.97 12.18 -5.05
C PRO A 146 21.87 11.47 -3.70
N LEU A 147 22.10 10.15 -3.71
CA LEU A 147 22.14 9.27 -2.51
C LEU A 147 22.98 9.84 -1.36
N ILE A 148 24.02 10.61 -1.72
CA ILE A 148 24.87 11.36 -0.80
C ILE A 148 24.71 12.84 -1.16
N ASN A 149 23.85 13.54 -0.40
CA ASN A 149 23.73 14.98 -0.52
C ASN A 149 24.96 15.64 0.13
N SER A 150 25.88 16.17 -0.68
CA SER A 150 27.14 16.78 -0.22
C SER A 150 26.97 17.92 0.80
N LEU A 151 25.77 18.49 0.93
CA LEU A 151 25.44 19.53 1.92
C LEU A 151 25.11 18.96 3.29
N ASN A 152 24.58 17.73 3.37
CA ASN A 152 24.07 17.11 4.60
C ASN A 152 24.74 15.76 4.93
N SER A 153 25.57 15.22 4.05
CA SER A 153 26.26 13.96 4.26
C SER A 153 27.54 14.13 5.08
N PHE A 154 27.84 13.13 5.92
CA PHE A 154 29.07 13.04 6.73
C PHE A 154 30.38 13.08 5.92
N SER A 155 30.33 13.04 4.58
CA SER A 155 31.49 13.18 3.70
C SER A 155 32.23 14.51 3.84
N SER A 156 31.61 15.53 4.45
CA SER A 156 32.23 16.83 4.74
C SER A 156 32.82 16.94 6.15
N PHE A 157 32.83 15.86 6.95
CA PHE A 157 33.59 15.86 8.21
C PHE A 157 35.09 16.00 7.88
N PRO A 158 35.81 16.98 8.45
CA PRO A 158 37.24 17.07 8.25
C PRO A 158 37.86 15.77 8.76
N SER A 159 38.61 15.07 7.90
CA SER A 159 39.46 13.97 8.36
C SER A 159 40.38 14.55 9.41
N PHE A 160 40.34 14.01 10.64
CA PHE A 160 41.29 14.39 11.68
C PHE A 160 42.70 14.13 11.14
N ALA A 161 43.43 15.22 10.87
CA ALA A 161 44.85 15.20 10.56
C ALA A 161 45.66 15.15 11.86
#